data_AF-A0A1S1NP55-F1
#
_entry.id   AF-A0A1S1NP55-F1
#
_cell.length_a   1.000
_cell.length_b   1.000
_cell.length_c   1.000
_cell.angle_alpha   90.00
_cell.angle_beta   90.00
_cell.angle_gamma   90.00
#
_symmetry.space_group_name_H-M   'P 1'
#
loop_
_entity.id
_entity.type
_entity.pdbx_description
1 polymer ?
#
loop_
_entity_poly.entity_id
_entity_poly.type
_entity_poly.pdbx_seq_one_letter_code
_entity_poly.pdbx_strand_id
1 'polypeptide(L)'
;MLVLVLAGAGYEGWLLYQQHQKDVAAAQALEAAQKFTLALTTIDPNAIDKNFAEVIDGATGEFKDMYTQSTEQLRQLLIENKAVAHGTVIEAAVKSATKNKVVVVLFIDQSVSNAAVPQPQLDRSRITMTMEKVDGRWLASKLEMP
;
A
#
# COMPACT_ATOMS: atom_id res chain seq x y z
N MET A 1 -41.88 23.93 -13.84
CA MET A 1 -41.88 22.59 -13.21
C MET A 1 -40.89 21.63 -13.88
N LEU A 2 -41.01 21.33 -15.18
CA LEU A 2 -40.09 20.40 -15.88
C LEU A 2 -38.60 20.77 -15.82
N VAL A 3 -38.23 22.05 -15.98
CA VAL A 3 -36.82 22.50 -15.91
C VAL A 3 -36.21 22.27 -14.53
N LEU A 4 -36.99 22.50 -13.45
CA LEU A 4 -36.53 22.26 -12.09
C LEU A 4 -36.35 20.76 -11.80
N VAL A 5 -37.22 19.91 -12.34
CA VAL A 5 -37.12 18.45 -12.21
C VAL A 5 -35.89 17.92 -12.95
N LEU A 6 -35.62 18.40 -14.17
CA LEU A 6 -34.44 17.99 -14.94
C LEU A 6 -33.13 18.47 -14.29
N ALA A 7 -33.11 19.68 -13.74
CA ALA A 7 -31.96 20.19 -12.99
C ALA A 7 -31.69 19.35 -11.73
N GLY A 8 -32.74 18.97 -10.98
CA GLY A 8 -32.62 18.10 -9.81
C GLY A 8 -32.11 16.70 -10.17
N ALA A 9 -32.68 16.05 -11.18
CA ALA A 9 -32.26 14.73 -11.63
C ALA A 9 -30.80 14.72 -12.14
N GLY A 10 -30.38 15.79 -12.84
CA GLY A 10 -28.99 15.95 -13.28
C GLY A 10 -28.01 16.12 -12.13
N TYR A 11 -28.37 16.88 -11.10
CA TYR A 11 -27.54 17.09 -9.91
C TYR A 11 -27.38 15.78 -9.10
N GLU A 12 -28.48 15.06 -8.85
CA GLU A 12 -28.47 13.78 -8.15
C GLU A 12 -27.66 12.73 -8.91
N GLY A 13 -27.85 12.63 -10.23
CA GLY A 13 -27.08 11.73 -11.09
C GLY A 13 -25.56 12.00 -11.03
N TRP A 14 -25.17 13.28 -10.96
CA TRP A 14 -23.76 13.66 -10.81
C TRP A 14 -23.19 13.29 -9.44
N LEU A 15 -23.94 13.50 -8.36
CA LEU A 15 -23.54 13.08 -7.01
C LEU A 15 -23.34 11.56 -6.92
N LEU A 16 -24.28 10.79 -7.46
CA LEU A 16 -24.18 9.33 -7.52
C LEU A 16 -22.97 8.87 -8.32
N TYR A 17 -22.68 9.51 -9.46
CA TYR A 17 -21.51 9.19 -10.25
C TYR A 17 -20.20 9.48 -9.51
N GLN A 18 -20.12 10.60 -8.78
CA GLN A 18 -18.95 10.89 -7.95
C GLN A 18 -18.77 9.88 -6.81
N GLN A 19 -19.87 9.52 -6.14
CA GLN A 19 -19.83 8.54 -5.06
C GLN A 19 -19.38 7.18 -5.59
N HIS A 20 -19.94 6.73 -6.71
CA HIS A 20 -19.52 5.50 -7.37
C HIS A 20 -18.03 5.52 -7.75
N GLN A 21 -17.51 6.64 -8.28
CA GLN A 21 -16.08 6.75 -8.56
C GLN A 21 -15.21 6.64 -7.31
N LYS A 22 -15.65 7.18 -6.17
CA LYS A 22 -14.93 7.05 -4.89
C LYS A 22 -14.96 5.61 -4.39
N ASP A 23 -16.10 4.94 -4.48
CA ASP A 23 -16.25 3.54 -4.04
C ASP A 23 -15.38 2.59 -4.88
N VAL A 24 -15.36 2.79 -6.20
CA VAL A 24 -14.48 2.05 -7.11
C VAL A 24 -13.01 2.33 -6.80
N ALA A 25 -12.64 3.60 -6.60
CA ALA A 25 -11.28 3.96 -6.23
C ALA A 25 -10.85 3.34 -4.89
N ALA A 26 -11.73 3.39 -3.89
CA ALA A 26 -11.51 2.82 -2.57
C ALA A 26 -11.25 1.31 -2.64
N ALA A 27 -12.10 0.56 -3.35
CA ALA A 27 -11.95 -0.89 -3.50
C ALA A 27 -10.64 -1.26 -4.23
N GLN A 28 -10.35 -0.59 -5.35
CA GLN A 28 -9.14 -0.85 -6.14
C GLN A 28 -7.86 -0.51 -5.37
N ALA A 29 -7.84 0.62 -4.68
CA ALA A 29 -6.69 1.06 -3.90
C ALA A 29 -6.46 0.19 -2.66
N LEU A 30 -7.54 -0.28 -2.01
CA LEU A 30 -7.46 -1.20 -0.88
C LEU A 30 -6.79 -2.52 -1.30
N GLU A 31 -7.24 -3.12 -2.40
CA GLU A 31 -6.65 -4.35 -2.93
C GLU A 31 -5.17 -4.15 -3.29
N ALA A 32 -4.85 -3.04 -3.97
CA ALA A 32 -3.48 -2.70 -4.33
C ALA A 32 -2.59 -2.48 -3.10
N ALA A 33 -3.09 -1.79 -2.07
CA ALA A 33 -2.37 -1.56 -0.82
C ALA A 33 -2.06 -2.88 -0.11
N GLN A 34 -3.02 -3.80 -0.03
CA GLN A 34 -2.81 -5.12 0.58
C GLN A 34 -1.71 -5.91 -0.15
N LYS A 35 -1.74 -5.95 -1.48
CA LYS A 35 -0.70 -6.62 -2.29
C LYS A 35 0.67 -5.97 -2.10
N PHE A 36 0.71 -4.64 -2.15
CA PHE A 36 1.95 -3.89 -1.95
C PHE A 36 2.53 -4.13 -0.56
N THR A 37 1.70 -4.16 0.49
CA THR A 37 2.12 -4.45 1.85
C THR A 37 2.74 -5.84 1.96
N LEU A 38 2.19 -6.87 1.32
CA LEU A 38 2.78 -8.21 1.33
C LEU A 38 4.17 -8.21 0.68
N ALA A 39 4.35 -7.50 -0.44
CA ALA A 39 5.65 -7.36 -1.10
C ALA A 39 6.65 -6.61 -0.21
N LEU A 40 6.22 -5.52 0.42
CA LEU A 40 7.05 -4.70 1.32
C LEU A 40 7.52 -5.44 2.57
N THR A 41 6.69 -6.34 3.11
CA THR A 41 6.92 -6.98 4.42
C THR A 41 7.51 -8.38 4.29
N THR A 42 7.72 -8.86 3.07
CA THR A 42 8.32 -10.16 2.78
C THR A 42 9.75 -10.00 2.32
N ILE A 43 10.67 -10.70 2.96
CA ILE A 43 12.10 -10.69 2.65
C ILE A 43 12.54 -12.14 2.44
N ASP A 44 12.96 -12.44 1.21
CA ASP A 44 13.65 -13.68 0.86
C ASP A 44 15.11 -13.36 0.50
N PRO A 45 16.11 -13.81 1.30
CA PRO A 45 17.53 -13.61 1.02
C PRO A 45 17.96 -14.10 -0.36
N ASN A 46 17.30 -15.12 -0.91
CA ASN A 46 17.64 -15.70 -2.21
C ASN A 46 17.05 -14.91 -3.39
N ALA A 47 16.10 -14.02 -3.12
CA ALA A 47 15.40 -13.24 -4.14
C ALA A 47 15.42 -11.74 -3.86
N ILE A 48 16.35 -11.26 -3.02
CA ILE A 48 16.29 -9.91 -2.47
C ILE A 48 16.17 -8.82 -3.54
N ASP A 49 16.91 -8.93 -4.64
CA ASP A 49 16.85 -7.96 -5.75
C ASP A 49 15.45 -7.87 -6.37
N LYS A 50 14.78 -9.02 -6.48
CA LYS A 50 13.41 -9.11 -6.97
C LYS A 50 12.44 -8.48 -5.97
N ASN A 51 12.57 -8.78 -4.67
CA ASN A 51 11.71 -8.20 -3.63
C ASN A 51 11.78 -6.65 -3.67
N PHE A 52 12.98 -6.07 -3.73
CA PHE A 52 13.16 -4.62 -3.80
C PHE A 52 12.60 -4.03 -5.11
N ALA A 53 12.82 -4.69 -6.25
CA ALA A 53 12.28 -4.23 -7.53
C ALA A 53 10.73 -4.21 -7.52
N GLU A 54 10.09 -5.22 -6.92
CA GLU A 54 8.63 -5.29 -6.78
C GLU A 54 8.09 -4.14 -5.90
N VAL A 55 8.77 -3.82 -4.79
CA VAL A 55 8.41 -2.69 -3.95
C VAL A 55 8.58 -1.37 -4.70
N ILE A 56 9.67 -1.18 -5.45
CA ILE A 56 9.91 0.07 -6.21
C ILE A 56 8.92 0.24 -7.36
N ASP A 57 8.50 -0.85 -8.03
CA ASP A 57 7.47 -0.81 -9.09
C ASP A 57 6.08 -0.50 -8.51
N GLY A 58 5.78 -0.97 -7.30
CA GLY A 58 4.54 -0.67 -6.59
C GLY A 58 4.49 0.70 -5.91
N ALA A 59 5.57 1.48 -5.98
CA ALA A 59 5.74 2.74 -5.27
C ALA A 59 5.72 3.97 -6.20
N THR A 60 5.38 5.12 -5.63
CA THR A 60 5.52 6.46 -6.24
C THR A 60 5.84 7.50 -5.17
N GLY A 61 6.04 8.76 -5.56
CA GLY A 61 6.18 9.91 -4.65
C GLY A 61 7.26 9.74 -3.57
N GLU A 62 6.97 10.32 -2.40
CA GLU A 62 7.90 10.40 -1.25
C GLU A 62 8.41 9.02 -0.82
N PHE A 63 7.52 8.03 -0.75
CA PHE A 63 7.92 6.69 -0.34
C PHE A 63 8.91 6.06 -1.33
N LYS A 64 8.67 6.18 -2.64
CA LYS A 64 9.59 5.63 -3.65
C LYS A 64 10.97 6.26 -3.56
N ASP A 65 11.04 7.57 -3.41
CA ASP A 65 12.29 8.32 -3.32
C ASP A 65 13.10 7.87 -2.10
N MET A 66 12.45 7.84 -0.92
CA MET A 66 13.05 7.40 0.34
C MET A 66 13.53 5.94 0.27
N TYR A 67 12.69 5.05 -0.24
CA TYR A 67 13.00 3.62 -0.31
C TYR A 67 14.16 3.37 -1.27
N THR A 68 14.16 4.00 -2.45
CA THR A 68 15.24 3.87 -3.45
C THR A 68 16.57 4.40 -2.90
N GLN A 69 16.56 5.55 -2.22
CA GLN A 69 17.77 6.11 -1.62
C GLN A 69 18.40 5.19 -0.56
N SER A 70 17.57 4.43 0.16
CA SER A 70 17.99 3.54 1.25
C SER A 70 18.23 2.10 0.80
N THR A 71 17.92 1.76 -0.46
CA THR A 71 17.83 0.38 -0.95
C THR A 71 19.16 -0.36 -0.90
N GLU A 72 20.26 0.21 -1.39
CA GLU A 72 21.58 -0.45 -1.42
C GLU A 72 22.04 -0.85 -0.01
N GLN A 73 21.95 0.08 0.94
CA GLN A 73 22.39 -0.15 2.31
C GLN A 73 21.48 -1.13 3.04
N LEU A 74 20.16 -1.01 2.86
CA LEU A 74 19.19 -1.93 3.44
C LEU A 74 19.38 -3.36 2.90
N ARG A 75 19.59 -3.49 1.58
CA ARG A 75 19.86 -4.77 0.91
C ARG A 75 21.06 -5.47 1.54
N GLN A 76 22.18 -4.76 1.68
CA GLN A 76 23.39 -5.31 2.27
C GLN A 76 23.15 -5.80 3.70
N LEU A 77 22.50 -4.99 4.54
CA LEU A 77 22.18 -5.35 5.92
C LEU A 77 21.31 -6.60 6.02
N LEU A 78 20.29 -6.73 5.15
CA LEU A 78 19.40 -7.88 5.14
C LEU A 78 20.13 -9.18 4.72
N ILE A 79 21.05 -9.10 3.73
CA ILE A 79 21.88 -10.23 3.31
C ILE A 79 22.84 -10.65 4.43
N GLU A 80 23.58 -9.70 5.00
CA GLU A 80 24.58 -9.96 6.05
C GLU A 80 23.94 -10.61 7.28
N ASN A 81 22.75 -10.15 7.66
CA ASN A 81 22.00 -10.71 8.79
C ASN A 81 21.23 -11.99 8.44
N LYS A 82 21.22 -12.43 7.18
CA LYS A 82 20.38 -13.55 6.70
C LYS A 82 18.91 -13.36 7.12
N ALA A 83 18.42 -12.12 7.00
CA ALA A 83 17.10 -11.75 7.45
C ALA A 83 16.04 -12.40 6.56
N VAL A 84 15.12 -13.14 7.17
CA VAL A 84 13.94 -13.71 6.52
C VAL A 84 12.73 -13.08 7.18
N ALA A 85 11.82 -12.57 6.36
CA ALA A 85 10.56 -12.04 6.85
C ALA A 85 9.38 -12.49 6.00
N HIS A 86 8.25 -12.73 6.64
CA HIS A 86 7.00 -13.02 5.96
C HIS A 86 5.87 -12.23 6.61
N GLY A 87 5.29 -11.30 5.85
CA GLY A 87 4.17 -10.48 6.29
C GLY A 87 2.83 -11.05 5.85
N THR A 88 1.82 -10.86 6.69
CA THR A 88 0.41 -11.14 6.40
C THR A 88 -0.43 -9.94 6.78
N VAL A 89 -1.31 -9.50 5.89
CA VAL A 89 -2.31 -8.48 6.21
C VAL A 89 -3.45 -9.16 6.97
N ILE A 90 -3.63 -8.79 8.23
CA ILE A 90 -4.69 -9.32 9.09
C ILE A 90 -6.01 -8.59 8.82
N GLU A 91 -5.93 -7.27 8.69
CA GLU A 91 -7.08 -6.42 8.42
C GLU A 91 -6.64 -5.17 7.66
N ALA A 92 -7.51 -4.65 6.81
CA ALA A 92 -7.28 -3.39 6.11
C ALA A 92 -8.60 -2.63 5.92
N ALA A 93 -8.53 -1.30 6.04
CA ALA A 93 -9.69 -0.43 5.89
C ALA A 93 -9.32 0.87 5.18
N VAL A 94 -10.27 1.40 4.41
CA VAL A 94 -10.13 2.71 3.77
C VAL A 94 -10.48 3.81 4.77
N LYS A 95 -9.51 4.67 5.07
CA LYS A 95 -9.67 5.84 5.94
C LYS A 95 -10.29 7.03 5.20
N SER A 96 -9.90 7.24 3.94
CA SER A 96 -10.47 8.28 3.08
C SER A 96 -10.25 7.94 1.61
N ALA A 97 -11.15 8.41 0.74
CA ALA A 97 -11.06 8.16 -0.69
C ALA A 97 -11.48 9.36 -1.55
N THR A 98 -10.70 9.58 -2.59
CA THR A 98 -11.03 10.40 -3.75
C THR A 98 -10.80 9.55 -5.00
N LYS A 99 -11.16 10.08 -6.18
CA LYS A 99 -10.97 9.36 -7.44
C LYS A 99 -9.52 8.88 -7.68
N ASN A 100 -8.53 9.66 -7.26
CA ASN A 100 -7.12 9.44 -7.59
C ASN A 100 -6.20 9.28 -6.37
N LYS A 101 -6.75 9.39 -5.16
CA LYS A 101 -5.99 9.28 -3.90
C LYS A 101 -6.85 8.59 -2.85
N VAL A 102 -6.33 7.56 -2.21
CA VAL A 102 -7.00 6.79 -1.16
C VAL A 102 -6.02 6.58 -0.02
N VAL A 103 -6.47 6.76 1.21
CA VAL A 103 -5.68 6.44 2.41
C VAL A 103 -6.21 5.14 2.99
N VAL A 104 -5.33 4.16 3.14
CA VAL A 104 -5.62 2.83 3.67
C VAL A 104 -4.89 2.65 4.99
N VAL A 105 -5.54 2.03 5.97
CA VAL A 105 -4.91 1.58 7.21
C VAL A 105 -4.84 0.06 7.17
N LEU A 106 -3.66 -0.51 7.42
CA LEU A 106 -3.42 -1.95 7.42
C LEU A 106 -2.87 -2.39 8.78
N PHE A 107 -3.35 -3.53 9.25
CA PHE A 107 -2.81 -4.27 10.39
C PHE A 107 -2.09 -5.50 9.88
N ILE A 108 -0.84 -5.66 10.30
CA ILE A 108 0.09 -6.62 9.71
C ILE A 108 0.71 -7.44 10.83
N ASP A 109 0.70 -8.75 10.63
CA ASP A 109 1.52 -9.68 11.40
C ASP A 109 2.72 -10.05 10.51
N GLN A 110 3.93 -9.90 11.02
CA GLN A 110 5.17 -10.21 10.30
C GLN A 110 6.00 -11.18 11.12
N SER A 111 6.31 -12.34 10.54
CA SER A 111 7.24 -13.30 11.14
C SER A 111 8.65 -12.96 10.67
N VAL A 112 9.56 -12.68 11.60
CA VAL A 112 10.94 -12.25 11.30
C VAL A 112 11.94 -13.17 11.99
N SER A 113 12.98 -13.56 11.26
CA SER A 113 14.14 -14.29 11.80
C SER A 113 15.43 -13.79 11.14
N ASN A 114 16.56 -14.01 11.80
CA ASN A 114 17.88 -13.67 11.27
C ASN A 114 18.97 -14.59 11.85
N ALA A 115 20.22 -14.38 11.47
CA ALA A 115 21.34 -15.21 11.92
C ALA A 115 21.58 -15.19 13.44
N ALA A 116 21.24 -14.09 14.13
CA ALA A 116 21.40 -13.95 15.58
C ALA A 116 20.20 -14.52 16.36
N VAL A 117 18.99 -14.40 15.80
CA VAL A 117 17.74 -14.89 16.37
C VAL A 117 17.07 -15.81 15.34
N PRO A 118 17.46 -17.10 15.29
CA PRO A 118 16.99 -18.03 14.27
C PRO A 118 15.54 -18.50 14.51
N GLN A 119 15.03 -18.38 15.74
CA GLN A 119 13.63 -18.66 16.04
C GLN A 119 12.76 -17.50 15.53
N PRO A 120 11.77 -17.73 14.64
CA PRO A 120 10.94 -16.65 14.13
C PRO A 120 10.15 -15.95 15.24
N GLN A 121 10.22 -14.63 15.26
CA GLN A 121 9.47 -13.75 16.15
C GLN A 121 8.33 -13.09 15.40
N LEU A 122 7.19 -12.94 16.07
CA LEU A 122 6.03 -12.26 15.52
C LEU A 122 6.08 -10.78 15.90
N ASP A 123 6.20 -9.92 14.89
CA ASP A 123 6.00 -8.49 15.00
C ASP A 123 4.59 -8.12 14.51
N ARG A 124 3.96 -7.19 15.20
CA ARG A 124 2.62 -6.70 14.87
C ARG A 124 2.68 -5.20 14.69
N SER A 125 2.37 -4.75 13.49
CA SER A 125 2.45 -3.35 13.13
C SER A 125 1.16 -2.85 12.49
N ARG A 126 0.99 -1.52 12.54
CA ARG A 126 -0.06 -0.80 11.84
C ARG A 126 0.58 0.20 10.91
N ILE A 127 0.16 0.19 9.65
CA ILE A 127 0.65 1.12 8.64
C ILE A 127 -0.51 1.95 8.12
N THR A 128 -0.33 3.27 8.02
CA THR A 128 -1.20 4.13 7.22
C THR A 128 -0.50 4.38 5.88
N MET A 129 -1.17 4.01 4.79
CA MET A 129 -0.63 4.06 3.44
C MET A 129 -1.47 4.99 2.59
N THR A 130 -0.84 5.98 1.97
CA THR A 130 -1.47 6.78 0.91
C THR A 130 -1.20 6.11 -0.43
N MET A 131 -2.28 5.77 -1.12
CA MET A 131 -2.28 5.24 -2.48
C MET A 131 -2.64 6.35 -3.46
N GLU A 132 -1.88 6.46 -4.55
CA GLU A 132 -2.16 7.40 -5.64
C GLU A 132 -2.33 6.66 -6.97
N LYS A 133 -3.27 7.14 -7.78
CA LYS A 133 -3.52 6.59 -9.10
C LYS A 133 -2.63 7.28 -10.13
N VAL A 134 -1.63 6.56 -10.62
CA VAL A 134 -0.67 7.03 -11.63
C VAL A 134 -0.80 6.15 -12.87
N ASP A 135 -1.09 6.76 -14.01
CA ASP A 135 -1.24 6.05 -15.30
C ASP A 135 -2.18 4.83 -15.23
N GLY A 136 -3.27 4.96 -14.46
CA GLY A 136 -4.27 3.91 -14.27
C GLY A 136 -3.94 2.87 -13.20
N ARG A 137 -2.72 2.85 -12.65
CA ARG A 137 -2.27 1.95 -11.58
C ARG A 137 -2.36 2.64 -10.21
N TRP A 138 -2.73 1.88 -9.17
CA TRP A 138 -2.63 2.35 -7.79
C TRP A 138 -1.26 2.02 -7.23
N LEU A 139 -0.52 3.04 -6.80
CA LEU A 139 0.84 2.93 -6.27
C LEU A 139 0.92 3.57 -4.88
N ALA A 140 1.76 3.04 -4.00
CA ALA A 140 1.98 3.59 -2.67
C ALA A 140 2.84 4.85 -2.75
N SER A 141 2.28 6.01 -2.38
CA SER A 141 2.98 7.31 -2.43
C SER A 141 3.60 7.72 -1.09
N LYS A 142 3.01 7.28 0.03
CA LYS A 142 3.47 7.60 1.37
C LYS A 142 3.08 6.51 2.36
N LEU A 143 3.97 6.17 3.29
CA LEU A 143 3.71 5.27 4.41
C LEU A 143 4.00 6.00 5.73
N GLU A 144 3.16 5.77 6.73
CA GLU A 144 3.29 6.32 8.08
C GLU A 144 3.09 5.20 9.09
N MET A 145 4.02 5.10 10.05
CA MET A 145 3.92 4.22 11.22
C MET A 145 3.59 5.10 12.43
N PRO A 146 2.46 4.87 13.12
CA PRO A 146 2.01 5.67 14.25
C PRO A 146 2.69 5.29 15.57
#